data_AF-A0A2C6DMG9-F1
#
_entry.id   AF-A0A2C6DMG9-F1
#
_cell.length_a   1.000
_cell.length_b   1.000
_cell.length_c   1.000
_cell.angle_alpha   90.00
_cell.angle_beta   90.00
_cell.angle_gamma   90.00
#
_symmetry.space_group_name_H-M   'P 1'
#
loop_
_entity.id
_entity.type
_entity.pdbx_description
1 polymer ?
#
loop_
_entity_poly.entity_id
_entity_poly.type
_entity_poly.pdbx_seq_one_letter_code
_entity_poly.pdbx_strand_id
1 'polypeptide(L)'
;MGLALGPAIAAQTNPPVPIHGRAPTATGKLILQMQEVPGVTLSIVDNTLVSGAKKPNEFTFTPVPGSIFTDADGDARGTSGTLGLSVAPSGAVWTWKGPGGTPLTATQLNQTFATNFAHNTVLTVQATAPVIATSLTGIPTTSGIPTDFASPTYRVIVNIPPPPVIHVNGHTFAWNSGFPTTGFVGAKFQLYMNGVDAAANSNYTYTETGNKAWTKVDSSGTITFIGTATTANKSLNIVATNKSDSNDKHTLGITLGRWFVNNGSTLLQAANADAYCTGLGGGYSTQPIATMTNAAIGKSGTRAPVAGLWSQWGPMEAFGQGWRNQRYWSNQPNGTGRYDASLGTGRVVSLSLGPQVGTHVACSRVL
;
A
#
# COMPACT_ATOMS: atom_id res chain seq x y z
N MET A 1 -11.48 -61.90 -54.73
CA MET A 1 -11.16 -60.74 -53.86
C MET A 1 -10.45 -59.70 -54.71
N GLY A 2 -10.94 -58.46 -54.68
CA GLY A 2 -10.41 -57.35 -55.49
C GLY A 2 -11.48 -56.31 -55.73
N LEU A 3 -11.93 -55.64 -54.66
CA LEU A 3 -12.83 -54.47 -54.73
C LEU A 3 -12.02 -53.28 -55.23
N ALA A 4 -12.38 -52.78 -56.41
CA ALA A 4 -11.93 -51.49 -56.92
C ALA A 4 -12.71 -50.36 -56.24
N LEU A 5 -12.00 -49.35 -55.75
CA LEU A 5 -12.55 -48.09 -55.24
C LEU A 5 -13.10 -47.27 -56.40
N GLY A 6 -14.40 -46.99 -56.38
CA GLY A 6 -15.00 -45.92 -57.18
C GLY A 6 -15.05 -44.60 -56.38
N PRO A 7 -15.00 -43.43 -57.03
CA PRO A 7 -15.10 -42.15 -56.35
C PRO A 7 -16.48 -41.99 -55.70
N ALA A 8 -16.53 -41.54 -54.45
CA ALA A 8 -17.77 -41.15 -53.80
C ALA A 8 -18.30 -39.86 -54.44
N ILE A 9 -19.23 -40.03 -55.38
CA ILE A 9 -20.02 -38.92 -55.93
C ILE A 9 -21.08 -38.55 -54.89
N ALA A 10 -21.15 -37.27 -54.52
CA ALA A 10 -22.16 -36.78 -53.60
C ALA A 10 -23.57 -37.07 -54.14
N ALA A 11 -24.36 -37.84 -53.41
CA ALA A 11 -25.74 -38.12 -53.75
C ALA A 11 -26.62 -36.91 -53.35
N GLN A 12 -27.24 -36.27 -54.35
CA GLN A 12 -28.30 -35.30 -54.11
C GLN A 12 -29.55 -36.05 -53.64
N THR A 13 -30.06 -35.71 -52.45
CA THR A 13 -31.28 -36.32 -51.89
C THR A 13 -32.51 -35.90 -52.71
N ASN A 14 -33.51 -36.79 -52.79
CA ASN A 14 -34.80 -36.54 -53.45
C ASN A 14 -35.94 -36.73 -52.41
N PRO A 15 -36.80 -35.72 -52.15
CA PRO A 15 -36.85 -34.41 -52.80
C PRO A 15 -35.58 -33.58 -52.57
N PRO A 16 -35.21 -32.68 -53.51
CA PRO A 16 -34.05 -31.82 -53.38
C PRO A 16 -34.19 -31.00 -52.10
N VAL A 17 -33.38 -31.31 -51.08
CA VAL A 17 -33.23 -30.40 -49.96
C VAL A 17 -32.35 -29.26 -50.47
N PRO A 18 -32.82 -28.00 -50.48
CA PRO A 18 -31.95 -26.87 -50.79
C PRO A 18 -30.70 -26.93 -49.90
N ILE A 19 -29.51 -26.68 -50.45
CA ILE A 19 -28.31 -26.50 -49.61
C ILE A 19 -28.53 -25.20 -48.83
N HIS A 20 -28.99 -25.32 -47.59
CA HIS A 20 -29.55 -24.22 -46.81
C HIS A 20 -28.49 -23.30 -46.16
N GLY A 21 -27.20 -23.45 -46.44
CA GLY A 21 -26.18 -22.50 -45.96
C GLY A 21 -24.78 -23.07 -45.87
N ARG A 22 -23.82 -22.19 -45.56
CA ARG A 22 -22.50 -22.57 -45.03
C ARG A 22 -22.59 -22.48 -43.50
N ALA A 23 -21.82 -23.32 -42.81
CA ALA A 23 -21.71 -23.23 -41.35
C ALA A 23 -21.36 -21.79 -40.91
N PRO A 24 -21.91 -21.29 -39.80
CA PRO A 24 -21.55 -19.97 -39.29
C PRO A 24 -20.06 -19.94 -38.98
N THR A 25 -19.39 -18.84 -39.29
CA THR A 25 -17.99 -18.63 -38.90
C THR A 25 -17.84 -17.37 -38.08
N ALA A 26 -16.88 -17.38 -37.16
CA ALA A 26 -16.55 -16.24 -36.33
C ALA A 26 -15.05 -15.96 -36.38
N THR A 27 -14.67 -14.69 -36.47
CA THR A 27 -13.28 -14.23 -36.33
C THR A 27 -13.22 -13.11 -35.29
N GLY A 28 -12.31 -13.21 -34.34
CA GLY A 28 -12.21 -12.25 -33.24
C GLY A 28 -10.96 -12.43 -32.40
N LYS A 29 -10.89 -11.66 -31.30
CA LYS A 29 -9.83 -11.75 -30.28
C LYS A 29 -10.46 -11.98 -28.90
N LEU A 30 -9.64 -12.41 -27.96
CA LEU A 30 -10.01 -12.45 -26.54
C LEU A 30 -9.55 -11.17 -25.83
N ILE A 31 -10.38 -10.67 -24.91
CA ILE A 31 -10.02 -9.63 -23.94
C ILE A 31 -9.73 -10.33 -22.61
N LEU A 32 -8.55 -10.09 -22.04
CA LEU A 32 -8.21 -10.63 -20.73
C LEU A 32 -8.74 -9.71 -19.62
N GLN A 33 -9.18 -10.32 -18.53
CA GLN A 33 -9.80 -9.64 -17.40
C GLN A 33 -9.31 -10.25 -16.09
N MET A 34 -9.37 -9.48 -15.01
CA MET A 34 -9.11 -9.97 -13.66
C MET A 34 -10.02 -9.25 -12.66
N GLN A 35 -10.55 -9.98 -11.70
CA GLN A 35 -11.32 -9.37 -10.62
C GLN A 35 -10.37 -8.82 -9.55
N GLU A 36 -10.32 -7.50 -9.36
CA GLU A 36 -9.49 -6.88 -8.33
C GLU A 36 -10.15 -6.99 -6.95
N VAL A 37 -11.39 -6.53 -6.84
CA VAL A 37 -12.22 -6.62 -5.63
C VAL A 37 -13.61 -7.16 -6.01
N PRO A 38 -14.41 -7.65 -5.05
CA PRO A 38 -15.79 -8.06 -5.31
C PRO A 38 -16.57 -7.00 -6.11
N GLY A 39 -17.04 -7.37 -7.31
CA GLY A 39 -17.82 -6.49 -8.18
C GLY A 39 -17.03 -5.54 -9.09
N VAL A 40 -15.69 -5.54 -9.04
CA VAL A 40 -14.84 -4.70 -9.92
C VAL A 40 -13.93 -5.57 -10.77
N THR A 41 -14.13 -5.49 -12.08
CA THR A 41 -13.33 -6.21 -13.09
C THR A 41 -12.37 -5.26 -13.78
N LEU A 42 -11.09 -5.57 -13.71
CA LEU A 42 -10.02 -4.89 -14.44
C LEU A 42 -9.90 -5.51 -15.83
N SER A 43 -9.98 -4.68 -16.86
CA SER A 43 -9.63 -5.09 -18.22
C SER A 43 -8.12 -4.97 -18.41
N ILE A 44 -7.48 -6.06 -18.85
CA ILE A 44 -6.03 -6.10 -19.01
C ILE A 44 -5.66 -5.50 -20.36
N VAL A 45 -4.80 -4.50 -20.30
CA VAL A 45 -4.15 -3.88 -21.46
C VAL A 45 -2.65 -3.97 -21.27
N ASP A 46 -1.89 -3.48 -22.25
CA ASP A 46 -0.44 -3.54 -22.16
C ASP A 46 0.10 -2.62 -21.04
N ASN A 47 1.00 -3.16 -20.21
CA ASN A 47 1.55 -2.55 -19.00
C ASN A 47 0.54 -2.32 -17.86
N THR A 48 -0.56 -3.08 -17.81
CA THR A 48 -1.48 -3.04 -16.67
C THR A 48 -0.76 -3.42 -15.37
N LEU A 49 -0.93 -2.60 -14.33
CA LEU A 49 -0.50 -2.92 -12.97
C LEU A 49 -1.46 -3.96 -12.38
N VAL A 50 -0.91 -5.03 -11.83
CA VAL A 50 -1.68 -6.09 -11.18
C VAL A 50 -1.23 -6.27 -9.76
N SER A 51 -2.18 -6.33 -8.83
CA SER A 51 -1.89 -6.47 -7.40
C SER A 51 -1.04 -7.72 -7.13
N GLY A 52 0.03 -7.54 -6.35
CA GLY A 52 0.89 -8.62 -5.88
C GLY A 52 0.17 -9.72 -5.10
N ALA A 53 -1.00 -9.41 -4.52
CA ALA A 53 -1.84 -10.37 -3.79
C ALA A 53 -2.60 -11.35 -4.71
N LYS A 54 -2.65 -11.08 -6.02
CA LYS A 54 -3.40 -11.86 -7.00
C LYS A 54 -2.55 -12.98 -7.59
N LYS A 55 -3.21 -13.94 -8.23
CA LYS A 55 -2.57 -15.12 -8.83
C LYS A 55 -2.73 -15.12 -10.35
N PRO A 56 -1.77 -15.66 -11.12
CA PRO A 56 -1.94 -15.84 -12.56
C PRO A 56 -3.22 -16.59 -12.95
N ASN A 57 -3.59 -17.63 -12.18
CA ASN A 57 -4.78 -18.45 -12.44
C ASN A 57 -6.12 -17.76 -12.10
N GLU A 58 -6.11 -16.53 -11.58
CA GLU A 58 -7.32 -15.73 -11.35
C GLU A 58 -7.72 -14.90 -12.58
N PHE A 59 -6.89 -14.91 -13.64
CA PHE A 59 -7.22 -14.24 -14.90
C PHE A 59 -8.34 -15.00 -15.64
N THR A 60 -9.22 -14.23 -16.25
CA THR A 60 -10.31 -14.72 -17.09
C THR A 60 -10.26 -14.02 -18.43
N PHE A 61 -11.10 -14.43 -19.37
CA PHE A 61 -11.23 -13.76 -20.66
C PHE A 61 -12.68 -13.75 -21.13
N THR A 62 -12.97 -12.81 -22.03
CA THR A 62 -14.23 -12.75 -22.78
C THR A 62 -13.94 -12.49 -24.27
N PRO A 63 -14.76 -12.98 -25.21
CA PRO A 63 -14.63 -12.61 -26.62
C PRO A 63 -14.87 -11.12 -26.84
N VAL A 64 -14.13 -10.51 -27.77
CA VAL A 64 -14.30 -9.10 -28.15
C VAL A 64 -15.74 -8.85 -28.67
N PRO A 65 -16.46 -7.83 -28.12
CA PRO A 65 -17.69 -7.33 -28.72
C PRO A 65 -17.42 -6.83 -30.14
N GLY A 66 -18.12 -7.37 -31.16
CA GLY A 66 -17.89 -7.00 -32.56
C GLY A 66 -16.97 -7.96 -33.34
N SER A 67 -16.75 -9.18 -32.84
CA SER A 67 -16.24 -10.28 -33.65
C SER A 67 -17.00 -10.36 -34.99
N ILE A 68 -16.33 -10.62 -36.10
CA ILE A 68 -16.98 -10.72 -37.41
C ILE A 68 -17.69 -12.08 -37.47
N PHE A 69 -18.98 -12.04 -37.72
CA PHE A 69 -19.80 -13.22 -37.98
C PHE A 69 -20.16 -13.21 -39.44
N THR A 70 -19.94 -14.34 -40.11
CA THR A 70 -20.55 -14.55 -41.41
C THR A 70 -21.49 -15.72 -41.30
N ASP A 71 -22.74 -15.44 -41.61
CA ASP A 71 -23.75 -16.42 -41.89
C ASP A 71 -24.23 -16.25 -43.32
N ALA A 72 -24.41 -17.36 -44.02
CA ALA A 72 -24.80 -17.34 -45.43
C ALA A 72 -26.31 -17.09 -45.60
N ASP A 73 -27.11 -17.31 -44.56
CA ASP A 73 -28.58 -17.17 -44.59
C ASP A 73 -29.09 -15.81 -44.11
N GLY A 74 -28.20 -14.93 -43.65
CA GLY A 74 -28.51 -13.55 -43.31
C GLY A 74 -28.91 -13.32 -41.85
N ASP A 75 -28.68 -14.27 -40.95
CA ASP A 75 -28.89 -14.08 -39.52
C ASP A 75 -28.08 -12.89 -38.98
N ALA A 76 -28.76 -12.00 -38.27
CA ALA A 76 -28.18 -10.77 -37.73
C ALA A 76 -27.82 -10.91 -36.24
N ARG A 77 -26.77 -10.21 -35.82
CA ARG A 77 -26.37 -10.14 -34.40
C ARG A 77 -27.32 -9.24 -33.61
N GLY A 78 -28.39 -9.83 -33.07
CA GLY A 78 -29.11 -9.36 -31.89
C GLY A 78 -30.22 -8.34 -32.13
N THR A 79 -31.42 -8.84 -32.42
CA THR A 79 -32.68 -8.47 -31.74
C THR A 79 -33.66 -9.62 -31.98
N SER A 80 -33.76 -10.53 -31.01
CA SER A 80 -34.55 -11.78 -31.02
C SER A 80 -34.10 -12.84 -32.03
N GLY A 81 -33.26 -13.79 -31.58
CA GLY A 81 -32.94 -15.02 -32.32
C GLY A 81 -31.46 -15.19 -32.72
N THR A 82 -30.54 -15.01 -31.77
CA THR A 82 -29.20 -14.48 -32.05
C THR A 82 -28.12 -15.53 -32.41
N LEU A 83 -27.31 -15.24 -33.45
CA LEU A 83 -25.97 -15.82 -33.62
C LEU A 83 -25.19 -15.79 -32.28
N GLY A 84 -24.78 -16.96 -31.81
CA GLY A 84 -24.14 -17.15 -30.51
C GLY A 84 -22.66 -17.46 -30.61
N LEU A 85 -21.89 -17.08 -29.59
CA LEU A 85 -20.55 -17.61 -29.34
C LEU A 85 -20.60 -18.43 -28.07
N SER A 86 -20.27 -19.71 -28.18
CA SER A 86 -19.92 -20.53 -27.03
C SER A 86 -18.41 -20.65 -26.98
N VAL A 87 -17.79 -20.07 -25.95
CA VAL A 87 -16.38 -20.31 -25.67
C VAL A 87 -16.30 -21.56 -24.81
N ALA A 88 -15.52 -22.55 -25.23
CA ALA A 88 -15.28 -23.74 -24.41
C ALA A 88 -14.12 -23.47 -23.44
N PRO A 89 -14.39 -23.12 -22.16
CA PRO A 89 -13.34 -22.65 -21.25
C PRO A 89 -12.38 -23.77 -20.86
N SER A 90 -12.83 -25.02 -20.91
CA SER A 90 -12.03 -26.22 -20.64
C SER A 90 -10.93 -26.48 -21.68
N GLY A 91 -11.02 -25.88 -22.87
CA GLY A 91 -9.99 -25.95 -23.92
C GLY A 91 -9.04 -24.75 -23.93
N ALA A 92 -9.16 -23.82 -22.98
CA ALA A 92 -8.35 -22.61 -22.98
C ALA A 92 -6.90 -22.88 -22.55
N VAL A 93 -5.97 -22.34 -23.32
CA VAL A 93 -4.53 -22.41 -23.08
C VAL A 93 -4.03 -21.03 -22.66
N TRP A 94 -3.43 -20.97 -21.48
CA TRP A 94 -2.78 -19.76 -20.96
C TRP A 94 -1.27 -19.88 -21.08
N THR A 95 -0.66 -18.93 -21.76
CA THR A 95 0.79 -18.82 -21.90
C THR A 95 1.30 -17.68 -21.04
N TRP A 96 1.84 -18.02 -19.88
CA TRP A 96 2.49 -17.08 -18.96
C TRP A 96 4.01 -17.19 -19.07
N LYS A 97 4.69 -16.06 -19.16
CA LYS A 97 6.16 -15.99 -19.12
C LYS A 97 6.63 -14.95 -18.12
N GLY A 98 7.66 -15.31 -17.36
CA GLY A 98 8.36 -14.43 -16.45
C GLY A 98 9.44 -13.58 -17.13
N PRO A 99 10.26 -12.88 -16.33
CA PRO A 99 11.39 -12.12 -16.84
C PRO A 99 12.31 -13.00 -17.68
N GLY A 100 12.77 -12.47 -18.82
CA GLY A 100 13.60 -13.22 -19.77
C GLY A 100 12.85 -14.24 -20.63
N GLY A 101 11.51 -14.30 -20.57
CA GLY A 101 10.69 -15.14 -21.45
C GLY A 101 10.50 -16.58 -21.00
N THR A 102 10.95 -16.93 -19.79
CA THR A 102 10.82 -18.28 -19.22
C THR A 102 9.35 -18.56 -18.87
N PRO A 103 8.77 -19.71 -19.27
CA PRO A 103 7.41 -20.08 -18.87
C PRO A 103 7.25 -20.17 -17.35
N LEU A 104 6.11 -19.73 -16.83
CA LEU A 104 5.82 -19.89 -15.40
C LEU A 104 5.52 -21.35 -15.06
N THR A 105 6.00 -21.79 -13.91
CA THR A 105 5.75 -23.13 -13.38
C THR A 105 4.33 -23.28 -12.83
N ALA A 106 3.84 -24.52 -12.72
CA ALA A 106 2.53 -24.80 -12.11
C ALA A 106 2.40 -24.23 -10.68
N THR A 107 3.48 -24.22 -9.91
CA THR A 107 3.52 -23.62 -8.57
C THR A 107 3.34 -22.10 -8.64
N GLN A 108 4.07 -21.42 -9.53
CA GLN A 108 3.96 -19.97 -9.71
C GLN A 108 2.57 -19.54 -10.19
N LEU A 109 1.90 -20.35 -11.01
CA LEU A 109 0.55 -20.08 -11.49
C LEU A 109 -0.51 -20.10 -10.36
N ASN A 110 -0.28 -20.88 -9.30
CA ASN A 110 -1.20 -21.06 -8.17
C ASN A 110 -0.86 -20.24 -6.92
N GLN A 111 0.29 -19.57 -6.91
CA GLN A 111 0.72 -18.67 -5.84
C GLN A 111 0.48 -17.21 -6.23
N THR A 112 0.53 -16.33 -5.23
CA THR A 112 0.40 -14.89 -5.49
C THR A 112 1.62 -14.38 -6.25
N PHE A 113 1.46 -13.30 -7.02
CA PHE A 113 2.57 -12.66 -7.70
C PHE A 113 3.67 -12.23 -6.72
N ALA A 114 3.30 -11.72 -5.55
CA ALA A 114 4.24 -11.25 -4.52
C ALA A 114 5.11 -12.36 -3.91
N THR A 115 4.66 -13.63 -3.96
CA THR A 115 5.48 -14.76 -3.50
C THR A 115 6.63 -15.07 -4.46
N ASN A 116 6.46 -14.77 -5.75
CA ASN A 116 7.35 -15.24 -6.81
C ASN A 116 8.11 -14.12 -7.53
N PHE A 117 7.62 -12.88 -7.44
CA PHE A 117 8.11 -11.76 -8.23
C PHE A 117 8.24 -10.51 -7.37
N ALA A 118 9.26 -9.70 -7.65
CA ALA A 118 9.46 -8.42 -7.00
C ALA A 118 8.51 -7.35 -7.55
N HIS A 119 8.38 -6.23 -6.83
CA HIS A 119 7.69 -5.04 -7.33
C HIS A 119 8.28 -4.59 -8.68
N ASN A 120 7.42 -4.16 -9.60
CA ASN A 120 7.74 -3.78 -10.99
C ASN A 120 8.28 -4.90 -11.88
N THR A 121 8.21 -6.16 -11.45
CA THR A 121 8.50 -7.29 -12.35
C THR A 121 7.49 -7.31 -13.49
N VAL A 122 7.99 -7.34 -14.73
CA VAL A 122 7.17 -7.43 -15.94
C VAL A 122 7.01 -8.90 -16.33
N LEU A 123 5.77 -9.35 -16.45
CA LEU A 123 5.39 -10.67 -16.94
C LEU A 123 4.62 -10.52 -18.25
N THR A 124 4.56 -11.57 -19.06
CA THR A 124 3.71 -11.59 -20.26
C THR A 124 2.66 -12.67 -20.16
N VAL A 125 1.44 -12.35 -20.59
CA VAL A 125 0.32 -13.28 -20.65
C VAL A 125 -0.36 -13.25 -22.02
N GLN A 126 -0.75 -14.43 -22.50
CA GLN A 126 -1.61 -14.62 -23.64
C GLN A 126 -2.59 -15.77 -23.34
N ALA A 127 -3.85 -15.61 -23.74
CA ALA A 127 -4.83 -16.70 -23.73
C ALA A 127 -5.20 -17.09 -25.15
N THR A 128 -5.40 -18.38 -25.38
CA THR A 128 -6.02 -18.92 -26.59
C THR A 128 -7.16 -19.82 -26.17
N ALA A 129 -8.34 -19.68 -26.75
CA ALA A 129 -9.49 -20.52 -26.41
C ALA A 129 -10.27 -20.93 -27.67
N PRO A 130 -10.74 -22.19 -27.73
CA PRO A 130 -11.60 -22.65 -28.82
C PRO A 130 -12.99 -22.03 -28.70
N VAL A 131 -13.46 -21.45 -29.80
CA VAL A 131 -14.74 -20.78 -29.90
C VAL A 131 -15.60 -21.46 -30.96
N ILE A 132 -16.85 -21.75 -30.60
CA ILE A 132 -17.86 -22.31 -31.49
C ILE A 132 -18.85 -21.20 -31.82
N ALA A 133 -19.05 -20.96 -33.12
CA ALA A 133 -20.10 -20.09 -33.62
C ALA A 133 -21.38 -20.90 -33.80
N THR A 134 -22.51 -20.34 -33.39
CA THR A 134 -23.83 -20.95 -33.56
C THR A 134 -24.76 -19.97 -34.28
N SER A 135 -25.53 -20.47 -35.23
CA SER A 135 -26.59 -19.77 -35.95
C SER A 135 -27.96 -20.23 -35.46
N LEU A 136 -28.99 -19.40 -35.68
CA LEU A 136 -30.37 -19.78 -35.37
C LEU A 136 -30.95 -20.65 -36.49
N THR A 137 -30.66 -20.29 -37.74
CA THR A 137 -31.15 -21.02 -38.92
C THR A 137 -30.01 -21.61 -39.77
N GLY A 138 -30.34 -22.19 -40.91
CA GLY A 138 -29.39 -22.87 -41.77
C GLY A 138 -29.03 -24.30 -41.31
N ILE A 139 -28.43 -25.08 -42.21
CA ILE A 139 -27.84 -26.38 -41.90
C ILE A 139 -26.43 -26.39 -42.49
N PRO A 140 -25.37 -26.51 -41.66
CA PRO A 140 -25.39 -26.71 -40.20
C PRO A 140 -25.54 -25.40 -39.40
N THR A 141 -26.25 -25.46 -38.27
CA THR A 141 -26.44 -24.34 -37.32
C THR A 141 -25.23 -24.10 -36.40
N THR A 142 -24.19 -24.92 -36.48
CA THR A 142 -22.97 -24.78 -35.67
C THR A 142 -21.73 -24.86 -36.53
N SER A 143 -20.69 -24.12 -36.16
CA SER A 143 -19.36 -24.32 -36.72
C SER A 143 -18.88 -25.71 -36.29
N GLY A 144 -18.92 -26.68 -37.20
CA GLY A 144 -18.53 -28.07 -36.91
C GLY A 144 -17.08 -28.24 -36.44
N ILE A 145 -16.24 -27.21 -36.57
CA ILE A 145 -14.87 -27.14 -36.07
C ILE A 145 -14.72 -25.86 -35.23
N PRO A 146 -14.32 -25.95 -33.95
CA PRO A 146 -14.00 -24.78 -33.14
C PRO A 146 -12.88 -23.95 -33.78
N THR A 147 -13.00 -22.63 -33.73
CA THR A 147 -11.95 -21.71 -34.17
C THR A 147 -11.28 -21.10 -32.95
N ASP A 148 -9.94 -21.13 -32.92
CA ASP A 148 -9.19 -20.58 -31.80
C ASP A 148 -9.16 -19.06 -31.86
N PHE A 149 -9.65 -18.42 -30.80
CA PHE A 149 -9.46 -16.99 -30.59
C PHE A 149 -8.27 -16.80 -29.65
N ALA A 150 -7.34 -15.93 -30.05
CA ALA A 150 -6.20 -15.57 -29.23
C ALA A 150 -6.31 -14.11 -28.76
N SER A 151 -5.85 -13.85 -27.54
CA SER A 151 -5.54 -12.49 -27.11
C SER A 151 -4.22 -12.02 -27.73
N PRO A 152 -3.98 -10.70 -27.82
CA PRO A 152 -2.62 -10.18 -27.87
C PRO A 152 -1.80 -10.69 -26.69
N THR A 153 -0.47 -10.66 -26.83
CA THR A 153 0.41 -10.78 -25.67
C THR A 153 0.42 -9.46 -24.91
N TYR A 154 -0.01 -9.49 -23.66
CA TYR A 154 -0.01 -8.32 -22.79
C TYR A 154 1.15 -8.37 -21.81
N ARG A 155 1.79 -7.24 -21.55
CA ARG A 155 2.69 -7.07 -20.41
C ARG A 155 1.87 -6.70 -19.18
N VAL A 156 2.08 -7.42 -18.09
CA VAL A 156 1.52 -7.08 -16.78
C VAL A 156 2.65 -6.77 -15.81
N ILE A 157 2.46 -5.75 -15.00
CA ILE A 157 3.48 -5.26 -14.07
C ILE A 157 3.03 -5.59 -12.65
N VAL A 158 3.83 -6.38 -11.93
CA VAL A 158 3.54 -6.79 -10.56
C VAL A 158 3.64 -5.57 -9.63
N ASN A 159 2.51 -5.17 -9.05
CA ASN A 159 2.41 -4.06 -8.12
C ASN A 159 2.33 -4.56 -6.67
N ILE A 160 3.44 -4.46 -5.94
CA ILE A 160 3.49 -4.71 -4.49
C ILE A 160 3.72 -3.36 -3.81
N PRO A 161 2.68 -2.67 -3.34
CA PRO A 161 2.88 -1.39 -2.66
C PRO A 161 3.77 -1.61 -1.43
N PRO A 162 4.76 -0.74 -1.19
CA PRO A 162 5.54 -0.78 0.04
C PRO A 162 4.62 -0.68 1.26
N PRO A 163 4.98 -1.32 2.39
CA PRO A 163 4.19 -1.20 3.60
C PRO A 163 4.10 0.27 4.03
N PRO A 164 2.97 0.72 4.61
CA PRO A 164 2.86 2.06 5.16
C PRO A 164 3.98 2.38 6.15
N VAL A 165 4.33 3.66 6.27
CA VAL A 165 5.38 4.13 7.18
C VAL A 165 4.94 5.39 7.92
N ILE A 166 5.70 5.74 8.97
CA ILE A 166 5.47 6.94 9.77
C ILE A 166 6.55 7.97 9.41
N HIS A 167 6.15 9.13 8.93
CA HIS A 167 7.05 10.24 8.58
C HIS A 167 7.00 11.34 9.63
N VAL A 168 8.16 11.68 10.20
CA VAL A 168 8.30 12.71 11.23
C VAL A 168 9.58 13.50 11.01
N ASN A 169 9.41 14.79 10.70
CA ASN A 169 10.51 15.77 10.64
C ASN A 169 11.67 15.26 9.75
N GLY A 170 11.36 14.93 8.49
CA GLY A 170 12.32 14.47 7.49
C GLY A 170 12.83 13.04 7.66
N HIS A 171 12.31 12.28 8.63
CA HIS A 171 12.72 10.90 8.88
C HIS A 171 11.52 9.94 8.82
N THR A 172 11.77 8.73 8.37
CA THR A 172 10.74 7.69 8.23
C THR A 172 11.02 6.52 9.17
N PHE A 173 10.02 6.11 9.94
CA PHE A 173 10.03 4.91 10.76
C PHE A 173 9.07 3.86 10.21
N ALA A 174 9.38 2.58 10.43
CA ALA A 174 8.45 1.49 10.12
C ALA A 174 7.15 1.63 10.91
N TRP A 175 6.02 1.17 10.33
CA TRP A 175 4.69 1.26 10.94
C TRP A 175 4.61 0.64 12.34
N ASN A 176 5.24 -0.51 12.53
CA ASN A 176 5.25 -1.27 13.79
C ASN A 176 6.51 -1.02 14.64
N SER A 177 7.20 0.11 14.43
CA SER A 177 8.45 0.43 15.12
C SER A 177 8.30 0.75 16.62
N GLY A 178 7.07 0.92 17.11
CA GLY A 178 6.78 1.36 18.48
C GLY A 178 6.80 2.88 18.65
N PHE A 179 7.01 3.65 17.58
CA PHE A 179 6.91 5.10 17.62
C PHE A 179 5.44 5.57 17.72
N PRO A 180 5.15 6.64 18.49
CA PRO A 180 6.00 7.29 19.48
C PRO A 180 5.80 6.73 20.90
N THR A 181 6.84 6.83 21.72
CA THR A 181 6.80 6.58 23.19
C THR A 181 6.93 7.85 24.02
N THR A 182 7.23 8.99 23.38
CA THR A 182 7.30 10.31 24.02
C THR A 182 6.32 11.27 23.35
N GLY A 183 5.82 12.27 24.07
CA GLY A 183 4.92 13.27 23.50
C GLY A 183 5.11 14.65 24.11
N PHE A 184 4.64 15.67 23.40
CA PHE A 184 4.56 17.06 23.84
C PHE A 184 3.48 17.77 23.01
N VAL A 185 2.97 18.90 23.49
CA VAL A 185 1.99 19.69 22.73
C VAL A 185 2.66 20.26 21.49
N GLY A 186 2.04 20.06 20.33
CA GLY A 186 2.56 20.44 19.01
C GLY A 186 3.36 19.34 18.30
N ALA A 187 3.61 18.20 18.96
CA ALA A 187 4.21 17.04 18.30
C ALA A 187 3.31 16.59 17.14
N LYS A 188 3.91 16.39 15.95
CA LYS A 188 3.17 16.01 14.76
C LYS A 188 3.96 15.05 13.87
N PHE A 189 3.27 14.14 13.21
CA PHE A 189 3.83 13.22 12.23
C PHE A 189 2.74 12.82 11.23
N GLN A 190 3.16 12.38 10.05
CA GLN A 190 2.26 12.01 8.97
C GLN A 190 2.45 10.54 8.60
N LEU A 191 1.35 9.85 8.34
CA LEU A 191 1.38 8.47 7.82
C LEU A 191 1.63 8.53 6.32
N TYR A 192 2.49 7.70 5.76
CA TYR A 192 2.65 7.56 4.31
C TYR A 192 2.12 6.20 3.90
N MET A 193 0.91 6.17 3.32
CA MET A 193 0.16 4.94 3.09
C MET A 193 0.73 4.10 1.94
N ASN A 194 1.51 4.69 1.04
CA ASN A 194 2.29 3.95 0.02
C ASN A 194 3.71 3.61 0.48
N GLY A 195 4.07 3.91 1.74
CA GLY A 195 5.41 3.69 2.28
C GLY A 195 6.49 4.68 1.82
N VAL A 196 6.16 5.65 0.96
CA VAL A 196 7.13 6.56 0.32
C VAL A 196 6.82 8.03 0.62
N ASP A 197 5.57 8.44 0.39
CA ASP A 197 5.11 9.82 0.52
C ASP A 197 3.62 9.90 0.87
N ALA A 198 3.07 11.13 0.91
CA ALA A 198 1.68 11.36 1.25
C ALA A 198 0.69 11.19 0.08
N ALA A 199 1.14 10.85 -1.13
CA ALA A 199 0.29 10.89 -2.33
C ALA A 199 -0.91 9.91 -2.23
N ALA A 200 -0.69 8.75 -1.60
CA ALA A 200 -1.74 7.75 -1.40
C ALA A 200 -2.67 8.05 -0.22
N ASN A 201 -2.37 9.05 0.62
CA ASN A 201 -3.10 9.26 1.86
C ASN A 201 -4.57 9.63 1.64
N SER A 202 -4.87 10.32 0.54
CA SER A 202 -6.23 10.73 0.18
C SER A 202 -7.14 9.56 -0.18
N ASN A 203 -6.58 8.37 -0.45
CA ASN A 203 -7.32 7.13 -0.69
C ASN A 203 -7.86 6.52 0.61
N TYR A 204 -7.43 7.01 1.78
CA TYR A 204 -7.79 6.46 3.08
C TYR A 204 -8.65 7.44 3.89
N THR A 205 -9.47 6.87 4.75
CA THR A 205 -10.17 7.57 5.84
C THR A 205 -9.46 7.24 7.14
N TYR A 206 -9.13 8.26 7.93
CA TYR A 206 -8.43 8.12 9.20
C TYR A 206 -9.38 8.30 10.36
N THR A 207 -9.30 7.41 11.35
CA THR A 207 -10.12 7.48 12.56
C THR A 207 -9.25 7.22 13.78
N GLU A 208 -9.33 8.10 14.76
CA GLU A 208 -8.76 7.87 16.08
C GLU A 208 -9.76 7.05 16.91
N THR A 209 -9.27 6.00 17.56
CA THR A 209 -10.05 5.21 18.50
C THR A 209 -9.61 5.52 19.91
N GLY A 210 -10.56 5.94 20.74
CA GLY A 210 -10.31 6.25 22.15
C GLY A 210 -10.72 7.65 22.57
N ASN A 211 -11.16 8.49 21.62
CA ASN A 211 -11.62 9.86 21.81
C ASN A 211 -10.65 10.66 22.67
N LYS A 212 -9.36 10.57 22.33
CA LYS A 212 -8.31 11.23 23.12
C LYS A 212 -8.30 12.74 22.84
N ALA A 213 -8.78 13.52 23.80
CA ALA A 213 -8.78 14.99 23.73
C ALA A 213 -7.38 15.61 23.51
N TRP A 214 -6.30 14.86 23.74
CA TRP A 214 -4.93 15.30 23.53
C TRP A 214 -4.38 15.01 22.12
N THR A 215 -5.12 14.33 21.24
CA THR A 215 -4.72 14.01 19.86
C THR A 215 -5.78 14.42 18.85
N LYS A 216 -5.33 14.79 17.66
CA LYS A 216 -6.17 14.93 16.46
C LYS A 216 -5.50 14.22 15.28
N VAL A 217 -6.30 13.56 14.45
CA VAL A 217 -5.89 13.09 13.13
C VAL A 217 -6.71 13.85 12.08
N ASP A 218 -6.06 14.31 11.01
CA ASP A 218 -6.74 14.98 9.89
C ASP A 218 -6.91 14.07 8.68
N SER A 219 -7.61 14.56 7.65
CA SER A 219 -7.89 13.83 6.41
C SER A 219 -6.64 13.57 5.55
N SER A 220 -5.51 14.21 5.84
CA SER A 220 -4.23 13.99 5.17
C SER A 220 -3.40 12.90 5.83
N GLY A 221 -3.91 12.25 6.89
CA GLY A 221 -3.17 11.28 7.68
C GLY A 221 -2.11 11.91 8.59
N THR A 222 -2.26 13.20 8.92
CA THR A 222 -1.38 13.88 9.88
C THR A 222 -1.97 13.76 11.28
N ILE A 223 -1.17 13.24 12.20
CA ILE A 223 -1.48 13.14 13.62
C ILE A 223 -0.79 14.30 14.33
N THR A 224 -1.53 15.03 15.17
CA THR A 224 -1.00 16.12 16.00
C THR A 224 -1.43 15.94 17.45
N PHE A 225 -0.49 16.08 18.38
CA PHE A 225 -0.77 16.14 19.81
C PHE A 225 -1.12 17.56 20.21
N ILE A 226 -2.39 17.81 20.54
CA ILE A 226 -2.97 19.13 20.80
C ILE A 226 -3.20 19.42 22.29
N GLY A 227 -3.03 18.41 23.15
CA GLY A 227 -3.20 18.53 24.58
C GLY A 227 -2.28 17.57 25.31
N THR A 228 -2.41 17.48 26.64
CA THR A 228 -1.51 16.69 27.49
C THR A 228 -2.10 15.32 27.81
N ALA A 229 -1.37 14.25 27.50
CA ALA A 229 -1.73 12.91 27.96
C ALA A 229 -1.52 12.74 29.48
N THR A 230 -2.29 11.81 30.06
CA THR A 230 -2.22 11.38 31.46
C THR A 230 -1.99 9.88 31.53
N THR A 231 -1.60 9.39 32.71
CA THR A 231 -1.41 7.96 32.95
C THR A 231 -2.61 7.10 32.56
N ALA A 232 -3.82 7.62 32.78
CA ALA A 232 -5.06 6.92 32.48
C ALA A 232 -5.42 6.92 30.98
N ASN A 233 -4.84 7.80 30.15
CA ASN A 233 -5.27 7.99 28.76
C ASN A 233 -4.13 8.03 27.72
N LYS A 234 -2.95 7.51 28.06
CA LYS A 234 -1.70 7.57 27.27
C LYS A 234 -1.64 6.68 26.01
N SER A 235 -2.69 5.90 25.74
CA SER A 235 -2.74 4.97 24.60
C SER A 235 -3.94 5.23 23.70
N LEU A 236 -3.73 5.10 22.38
CA LEU A 236 -4.78 5.18 21.36
C LEU A 236 -4.41 4.35 20.13
N ASN A 237 -5.38 4.10 19.25
CA ASN A 237 -5.09 3.60 17.91
C ASN A 237 -5.55 4.61 16.86
N ILE A 238 -4.76 4.74 15.80
CA ILE A 238 -5.17 5.40 14.56
C ILE A 238 -5.43 4.31 13.53
N VAL A 239 -6.60 4.35 12.93
CA VAL A 239 -7.05 3.39 11.93
C VAL A 239 -7.17 4.10 10.60
N ALA A 240 -6.41 3.65 9.60
CA ALA A 240 -6.54 4.06 8.21
C ALA A 240 -7.28 2.97 7.43
N THR A 241 -8.42 3.30 6.84
CA THR A 241 -9.24 2.38 6.03
C THR A 241 -9.30 2.89 4.60
N ASN A 242 -8.95 2.06 3.63
CA ASN A 242 -9.03 2.42 2.22
C ASN A 242 -10.50 2.67 1.82
N LYS A 243 -10.75 3.73 1.06
CA LYS A 243 -12.09 4.14 0.63
C LYS A 243 -12.69 3.22 -0.42
N SER A 244 -11.86 2.54 -1.20
CA SER A 244 -12.26 1.64 -2.28
C SER A 244 -12.22 0.16 -1.89
N ASP A 245 -11.48 -0.20 -0.84
CA ASP A 245 -11.43 -1.55 -0.29
C ASP A 245 -11.47 -1.52 1.24
N SER A 246 -12.62 -1.84 1.84
CA SER A 246 -12.77 -1.82 3.29
C SER A 246 -11.95 -2.89 4.02
N ASN A 247 -11.38 -3.87 3.31
CA ASN A 247 -10.48 -4.87 3.88
C ASN A 247 -9.03 -4.38 3.96
N ASP A 248 -8.66 -3.38 3.16
CA ASP A 248 -7.36 -2.71 3.24
C ASP A 248 -7.39 -1.70 4.41
N LYS A 249 -7.00 -2.21 5.58
CA LYS A 249 -7.08 -1.51 6.86
C LYS A 249 -5.77 -1.62 7.62
N HIS A 250 -5.24 -0.47 8.03
CA HIS A 250 -4.01 -0.38 8.81
C HIS A 250 -4.28 0.26 10.17
N THR A 251 -3.82 -0.39 11.24
CA THR A 251 -3.96 0.11 12.61
C THR A 251 -2.58 0.46 13.16
N LEU A 252 -2.38 1.72 13.54
CA LEU A 252 -1.20 2.19 14.27
C LEU A 252 -1.56 2.33 15.76
N GLY A 253 -0.93 1.50 16.60
CA GLY A 253 -1.05 1.60 18.06
C GLY A 253 -0.01 2.56 18.64
N ILE A 254 -0.45 3.51 19.45
CA ILE A 254 0.41 4.49 20.12
C ILE A 254 0.26 4.31 21.62
N THR A 255 1.38 4.28 22.34
CA THR A 255 1.41 4.28 23.80
C THR A 255 2.55 5.16 24.29
N LEU A 256 2.21 6.29 24.89
CA LEU A 256 3.19 7.24 25.42
C LEU A 256 3.62 6.81 26.82
N GLY A 257 4.93 6.71 27.05
CA GLY A 257 5.51 6.48 28.38
C GLY A 257 5.96 7.77 29.07
N ARG A 258 6.07 8.88 28.34
CA ARG A 258 6.61 10.14 28.87
C ARG A 258 6.08 11.36 28.15
N TRP A 259 5.81 12.41 28.92
CA TRP A 259 5.34 13.70 28.40
C TRP A 259 6.34 14.82 28.68
N PHE A 260 6.62 15.64 27.68
CA PHE A 260 7.56 16.76 27.76
C PHE A 260 6.86 18.11 27.67
N VAL A 261 7.45 19.08 28.37
CA VAL A 261 7.11 20.50 28.30
C VAL A 261 8.41 21.32 28.33
N ASN A 262 8.34 22.59 27.93
CA ASN A 262 9.48 23.49 27.89
C ASN A 262 9.13 24.86 28.48
N ASN A 263 10.15 25.66 28.82
CA ASN A 263 9.98 27.03 29.30
C ASN A 263 10.20 28.10 28.21
N GLY A 264 9.91 27.75 26.95
CA GLY A 264 10.07 28.63 25.80
C GLY A 264 11.49 29.18 25.63
N SER A 265 11.56 30.48 25.31
CA SER A 265 12.82 31.22 25.17
C SER A 265 13.45 31.67 26.49
N THR A 266 12.78 31.43 27.63
CA THR A 266 13.30 31.83 28.94
C THR A 266 14.45 30.94 29.34
N LEU A 267 15.62 31.56 29.53
CA LEU A 267 16.82 30.88 29.99
C LEU A 267 16.85 30.87 31.51
N LEU A 268 17.10 29.71 32.11
CA LEU A 268 17.22 29.55 33.55
C LEU A 268 18.58 29.00 33.94
N GLN A 269 19.04 29.36 35.14
CA GLN A 269 20.16 28.70 35.81
C GLN A 269 19.74 27.30 36.27
N ALA A 270 20.71 26.42 36.53
CA ALA A 270 20.44 25.00 36.77
C ALA A 270 19.46 24.75 37.93
N ALA A 271 19.66 25.43 39.08
CA ALA A 271 18.78 25.29 40.24
C ALA A 271 17.35 25.81 39.95
N ASN A 272 17.24 26.92 39.21
CA ASN A 272 15.96 27.50 38.83
C ASN A 272 15.24 26.64 37.78
N ALA A 273 15.99 25.96 36.90
CA ALA A 273 15.43 24.99 35.95
C ALA A 273 14.81 23.79 36.69
N ASP A 274 15.51 23.26 37.71
CA ASP A 274 14.96 22.20 38.55
C ASP A 274 13.71 22.65 39.29
N ALA A 275 13.79 23.81 39.95
CA ALA A 275 12.67 24.39 40.68
C ALA A 275 11.46 24.62 39.77
N TYR A 276 11.69 25.16 38.56
CA TYR A 276 10.67 25.32 37.53
C TYR A 276 10.01 23.98 37.20
N CYS A 277 10.81 22.95 36.85
CA CYS A 277 10.26 21.66 36.46
C CYS A 277 9.47 21.00 37.59
N THR A 278 9.97 21.04 38.84
CA THR A 278 9.24 20.49 39.98
C THR A 278 8.00 21.30 40.33
N GLY A 279 8.06 22.62 40.14
CA GLY A 279 6.96 23.55 40.41
C GLY A 279 5.76 23.38 39.48
N LEU A 280 5.94 22.75 38.31
CA LEU A 280 4.84 22.37 37.42
C LEU A 280 3.93 21.28 38.03
N GLY A 281 4.37 20.62 39.11
CA GLY A 281 3.62 19.55 39.76
C GLY A 281 3.53 18.28 38.92
N GLY A 282 2.67 17.33 39.32
CA GLY A 282 2.35 16.16 38.50
C GLY A 282 3.53 15.26 38.10
N GLY A 283 4.63 15.30 38.87
CA GLY A 283 5.84 14.49 38.64
C GLY A 283 6.81 15.02 37.58
N TYR A 284 6.68 16.28 37.16
CA TYR A 284 7.66 16.90 36.25
C TYR A 284 9.02 17.12 36.95
N SER A 285 10.10 16.85 36.21
CA SER A 285 11.46 17.14 36.64
C SER A 285 12.39 17.39 35.44
N THR A 286 13.51 18.05 35.71
CA THR A 286 14.65 18.11 34.77
C THR A 286 15.19 16.70 34.57
N GLN A 287 15.44 16.29 33.33
CA GLN A 287 15.73 14.89 33.01
C GLN A 287 17.22 14.61 32.80
N PRO A 288 17.65 13.35 32.95
CA PRO A 288 18.98 12.94 32.50
C PRO A 288 19.06 12.94 30.97
N ILE A 289 20.28 13.00 30.45
CA ILE A 289 20.56 13.06 29.00
C ILE A 289 19.88 11.92 28.22
N ALA A 290 19.87 10.70 28.77
CA ALA A 290 19.27 9.52 28.13
C ALA A 290 17.77 9.68 27.81
N THR A 291 17.06 10.53 28.56
CA THR A 291 15.65 10.85 28.32
C THR A 291 15.48 11.85 27.17
N MET A 292 16.51 12.65 26.87
CA MET A 292 16.49 13.67 25.84
C MET A 292 17.03 13.16 24.50
N THR A 293 18.05 12.31 24.52
CA THR A 293 18.74 11.79 23.32
C THR A 293 19.40 10.45 23.62
N ASN A 294 19.61 9.62 22.58
CA ASN A 294 20.36 8.37 22.66
C ASN A 294 21.88 8.54 22.45
N ALA A 295 22.36 9.78 22.33
CA ALA A 295 23.77 10.06 22.10
C ALA A 295 24.65 9.75 23.32
N ALA A 296 25.86 9.25 23.03
CA ALA A 296 26.96 9.26 23.99
C ALA A 296 27.49 10.69 24.19
N ILE A 297 28.16 10.92 25.32
CA ILE A 297 28.78 12.22 25.64
C ILE A 297 29.72 12.66 24.51
N GLY A 298 29.57 13.90 24.05
CA GLY A 298 30.37 14.50 22.98
C GLY A 298 29.91 14.15 21.55
N LYS A 299 28.95 13.24 21.39
CA LYS A 299 28.44 12.75 20.09
C LYS A 299 27.03 13.25 19.79
N SER A 300 26.64 13.20 18.52
CA SER A 300 25.28 13.51 18.05
C SER A 300 24.34 12.32 18.20
N GLY A 301 23.05 12.61 18.35
CA GLY A 301 22.01 11.58 18.45
C GLY A 301 21.72 10.96 17.10
N THR A 302 21.12 9.78 17.12
CA THR A 302 20.53 9.15 15.94
C THR A 302 19.02 9.07 16.06
N ARG A 303 18.31 9.08 14.93
CA ARG A 303 16.86 8.94 14.91
C ARG A 303 16.48 7.50 15.29
N ALA A 304 15.59 7.34 16.25
CA ALA A 304 15.15 6.04 16.75
C ALA A 304 13.69 6.11 17.27
N PRO A 305 12.85 5.09 17.00
CA PRO A 305 11.41 5.12 17.29
C PRO A 305 11.09 4.98 18.78
N VAL A 306 11.97 4.34 19.55
CA VAL A 306 11.82 4.07 20.99
C VAL A 306 13.09 4.52 21.70
N ALA A 307 13.20 5.81 21.98
CA ALA A 307 14.40 6.45 22.54
C ALA A 307 14.06 7.79 23.23
N GLY A 308 15.05 8.63 23.52
CA GLY A 308 14.83 9.98 24.06
C GLY A 308 14.08 10.91 23.08
N LEU A 309 13.64 12.06 23.61
CA LEU A 309 12.85 13.07 22.88
C LEU A 309 13.39 13.37 21.47
N TRP A 310 14.66 13.80 21.37
CA TRP A 310 15.25 14.19 20.09
C TRP A 310 15.38 13.01 19.13
N SER A 311 15.70 11.81 19.62
CA SER A 311 15.85 10.63 18.75
C SER A 311 14.53 10.28 18.05
N GLN A 312 13.39 10.44 18.72
CA GLN A 312 12.08 10.22 18.11
C GLN A 312 11.70 11.35 17.16
N TRP A 313 11.81 12.59 17.61
CA TRP A 313 11.18 13.74 16.94
C TRP A 313 12.13 14.56 16.05
N GLY A 314 13.45 14.43 16.24
CA GLY A 314 14.46 15.19 15.53
C GLY A 314 14.61 16.64 16.04
N PRO A 315 15.16 17.55 15.22
CA PRO A 315 15.32 18.97 15.57
C PRO A 315 14.01 19.59 16.07
N MET A 316 14.02 20.05 17.32
CA MET A 316 12.78 20.36 18.04
C MET A 316 12.14 21.69 17.62
N GLU A 317 12.91 22.62 17.05
CA GLU A 317 12.37 23.90 16.56
C GLU A 317 11.34 23.71 15.43
N ALA A 318 11.41 22.59 14.69
CA ALA A 318 10.46 22.26 13.63
C ALA A 318 9.00 22.11 14.13
N PHE A 319 8.80 21.93 15.43
CA PHE A 319 7.48 21.77 16.05
C PHE A 319 6.94 23.05 16.70
N GLY A 320 7.74 24.12 16.80
CA GLY A 320 7.33 25.37 17.44
C GLY A 320 7.04 25.19 18.94
N GLN A 321 6.00 25.86 19.46
CA GLN A 321 5.55 25.70 20.86
C GLN A 321 6.63 25.94 21.93
N GLY A 322 7.53 26.90 21.68
CA GLY A 322 8.61 27.25 22.60
C GLY A 322 9.87 26.39 22.47
N TRP A 323 9.85 25.33 21.65
CA TRP A 323 11.04 24.55 21.33
C TRP A 323 12.01 25.33 20.43
N ARG A 324 13.32 25.21 20.72
CA ARG A 324 14.41 25.86 19.99
C ARG A 324 15.51 24.85 19.67
N ASN A 325 16.26 25.08 18.59
CA ASN A 325 17.44 24.28 18.26
C ASN A 325 18.66 24.70 19.10
N GLN A 326 18.49 24.64 20.42
CA GLN A 326 19.45 25.15 21.41
C GLN A 326 19.82 24.07 22.43
N ARG A 327 20.69 24.43 23.38
CA ARG A 327 21.07 23.59 24.50
C ARG A 327 19.99 23.60 25.57
N TYR A 328 19.71 22.43 26.14
CA TYR A 328 18.76 22.25 27.22
C TYR A 328 19.43 21.57 28.40
N TRP A 329 19.10 22.04 29.60
CA TRP A 329 19.61 21.48 30.84
C TRP A 329 19.28 19.99 30.97
N SER A 330 20.27 19.21 31.41
CA SER A 330 20.04 17.91 32.03
C SER A 330 20.29 17.99 33.54
N ASN A 331 19.76 17.03 34.29
CA ASN A 331 20.08 16.87 35.70
C ASN A 331 21.38 16.07 35.95
N GLN A 332 22.08 15.65 34.89
CA GLN A 332 23.25 14.80 35.00
C GLN A 332 24.50 15.65 35.34
N PRO A 333 25.20 15.37 36.45
CA PRO A 333 26.35 16.15 36.87
C PRO A 333 27.55 15.97 35.93
N ASN A 334 28.34 17.03 35.75
CA ASN A 334 29.62 17.04 35.04
C ASN A 334 30.60 17.96 35.78
N GLY A 335 31.41 17.41 36.68
CA GLY A 335 32.26 18.21 37.58
C GLY A 335 31.41 19.14 38.46
N THR A 336 31.71 20.44 38.45
CA THR A 336 30.97 21.46 39.21
C THR A 336 29.71 21.97 38.50
N GLY A 337 29.44 21.50 37.28
CA GLY A 337 28.27 21.87 36.48
C GLY A 337 27.48 20.64 36.03
N ARG A 338 26.79 20.76 34.89
CA ARG A 338 25.94 19.68 34.35
C ARG A 338 26.16 19.48 32.86
N TYR A 339 25.81 18.28 32.40
CA TYR A 339 25.66 18.03 30.97
C TYR A 339 24.43 18.76 30.42
N ASP A 340 24.49 19.09 29.14
CA ASP A 340 23.36 19.61 28.37
C ASP A 340 23.22 18.85 27.04
N ALA A 341 21.99 18.85 26.52
CA ALA A 341 21.67 18.28 25.22
C ALA A 341 21.26 19.38 24.24
N SER A 342 21.89 19.41 23.08
CA SER A 342 21.45 20.23 21.95
C SER A 342 20.26 19.57 21.27
N LEU A 343 19.07 20.19 21.37
CA LEU A 343 17.87 19.69 20.70
C LEU A 343 17.76 20.10 19.22
N GLY A 344 18.81 20.71 18.66
CA GLY A 344 18.97 20.87 17.21
C GLY A 344 19.62 19.65 16.54
N THR A 345 20.50 18.94 17.24
CA THR A 345 21.31 17.84 16.68
C THR A 345 21.27 16.55 17.50
N GLY A 346 20.58 16.57 18.64
CA GLY A 346 20.58 15.49 19.62
C GLY A 346 21.92 15.31 20.30
N ARG A 347 22.85 16.27 20.15
CA ARG A 347 24.22 16.15 20.64
C ARG A 347 24.29 16.37 22.13
N VAL A 348 25.04 15.51 22.81
CA VAL A 348 25.42 15.70 24.21
C VAL A 348 26.71 16.52 24.23
N VAL A 349 26.67 17.68 24.87
CA VAL A 349 27.86 18.54 24.97
C VAL A 349 28.72 18.04 26.12
N SER A 350 29.99 17.76 25.86
CA SER A 350 30.94 17.22 26.86
C SER A 350 31.47 18.27 27.83
N LEU A 351 31.30 19.55 27.50
CA LEU A 351 31.71 20.66 28.35
C LEU A 351 30.71 20.85 29.48
N SER A 352 31.22 21.03 30.69
CA SER A 352 30.39 21.36 31.84
C SER A 352 29.89 22.80 31.69
N LEU A 353 28.57 22.98 31.65
CA LEU A 353 27.99 24.31 31.82
C LEU A 353 27.95 24.63 33.31
N GLY A 354 28.58 25.75 33.68
CA GLY A 354 28.53 26.25 35.05
C GLY A 354 27.08 26.49 35.49
N PRO A 355 26.73 26.23 36.75
CA PRO A 355 25.34 26.26 37.22
C PRO A 355 24.67 27.64 37.10
N GLN A 356 25.48 28.70 36.96
CA GLN A 356 25.04 30.10 36.82
C GLN A 356 24.71 30.50 35.37
N VAL A 357 24.97 29.64 34.38
CA VAL A 357 24.69 29.91 32.96
C VAL A 357 23.19 29.78 32.68
N GLY A 358 22.61 30.75 31.98
CA GLY A 358 21.23 30.63 31.49
C GLY A 358 21.15 29.64 30.33
N THR A 359 20.36 28.58 30.47
CA THR A 359 20.11 27.57 29.43
C THR A 359 18.62 27.25 29.32
N HIS A 360 18.15 26.73 28.18
CA HIS A 360 16.76 26.34 28.02
C HIS A 360 16.40 25.14 28.91
N VAL A 361 15.12 25.00 29.20
CA VAL A 361 14.60 23.98 30.11
C VAL A 361 13.60 23.10 29.40
N ALA A 362 13.82 21.79 29.51
CA ALA A 362 12.88 20.75 29.10
C ALA A 362 12.57 19.92 30.33
N CYS A 363 11.30 19.90 30.71
CA CYS A 363 10.81 19.09 31.81
C CYS A 363 10.09 17.89 31.23
N SER A 364 10.11 16.77 31.93
CA SER A 364 9.25 15.64 31.58
C SER A 364 8.68 14.95 32.80
N ARG A 365 7.61 14.21 32.59
CA ARG A 365 7.05 13.28 33.57
C ARG A 365 6.77 11.93 32.94
N VAL A 366 6.79 10.87 33.74
CA VAL A 366 6.30 9.54 33.34
C VAL A 366 4.79 9.59 33.19
N LEU A 367 4.25 8.87 32.20
CA LEU A 367 2.83 8.61 32.03
C LEU A 367 2.52 7.17 32.41
#